data_AF-A7DZU5-F1
#
_entry.id   AF-A7DZU5-F1
#
_cell.length_a   1.000
_cell.length_b   1.000
_cell.length_c   1.000
_cell.angle_alpha   90.00
_cell.angle_beta   90.00
_cell.angle_gamma   90.00
#
_symmetry.space_group_name_H-M   'P 1'
#
loop_
_entity.id
_entity.type
_entity.pdbx_description
1 polymer ?
#
loop_
_entity_poly.entity_id
_entity_poly.type
_entity_poly.pdbx_seq_one_letter_code
_entity_poly.pdbx_strand_id
1 'polypeptide(L)'
;MVENEINNMLKDLEMKLRYQGIDLETYYQYTNSTEEKVREYMKEAATKRVKTDLVLAEVAKAEKLEATDEEIMDRAKEMAKQYGSGELEKTAKLLADSQNALLKADVINEKVVKLIVDNSKEIE
;
A
#
# COMPACT_ATOMS: atom_id res chain seq x y z
N MET A 1 0.04 0.46 15.15
CA MET A 1 -0.45 0.19 13.78
C MET A 1 -1.30 1.34 13.27
N VAL A 2 -2.44 1.67 13.90
CA VAL A 2 -3.26 2.83 13.48
C VAL A 2 -2.50 4.15 13.54
N GLU A 3 -1.80 4.45 14.63
CA GLU A 3 -0.96 5.65 14.72
C GLU A 3 0.15 5.70 13.66
N ASN A 4 0.74 4.55 13.33
CA ASN A 4 1.75 4.47 12.28
C ASN A 4 1.14 4.75 10.90
N GLU A 5 -0.07 4.23 10.64
CA GLU A 5 -0.80 4.49 9.41
C GLU A 5 -1.21 5.97 9.31
N ILE A 6 -1.65 6.59 10.41
CA ILE A 6 -1.89 8.05 10.45
C ILE A 6 -0.61 8.82 10.13
N ASN A 7 0.53 8.42 10.70
CA ASN A 7 1.82 9.05 10.40
C ASN A 7 2.23 8.86 8.92
N ASN A 8 1.96 7.70 8.33
CA ASN A 8 2.21 7.47 6.90
C ASN A 8 1.31 8.35 6.03
N MET A 9 0.02 8.43 6.35
CA MET A 9 -0.94 9.30 5.66
C MET A 9 -0.56 10.78 5.76
N LEU A 10 -0.01 11.22 6.91
CA LEU A 10 0.51 12.57 7.07
C LEU A 10 1.76 12.82 6.22
N LYS A 11 2.70 11.85 6.16
CA LYS A 11 3.87 11.96 5.28
C LYS A 11 3.48 12.01 3.81
N ASP A 12 2.47 11.25 3.40
CA ASP A 12 1.94 11.30 2.04
C ASP A 12 1.33 12.67 1.72
N LEU A 13 0.59 13.25 2.68
CA LEU A 13 0.07 14.60 2.57
C LEU A 13 1.21 15.62 2.46
N GLU A 14 2.19 15.54 3.35
CA GLU A 14 3.37 16.41 3.35
C GLU A 14 4.11 16.36 2.01
N MET A 15 4.37 15.16 1.48
CA MET A 15 5.04 14.99 0.19
C MET A 15 4.24 15.65 -0.94
N LYS A 16 2.92 15.46 -0.98
CA LYS A 16 2.05 16.10 -1.99
C LYS A 16 2.05 17.62 -1.88
N LEU A 17 1.98 18.16 -0.65
CA LEU A 17 2.03 19.60 -0.41
C LEU A 17 3.39 20.18 -0.84
N ARG A 18 4.49 19.49 -0.52
CA ARG A 18 5.84 19.89 -0.91
C ARG A 18 6.00 19.97 -2.43
N TYR A 19 5.39 19.06 -3.18
CA TYR A 19 5.35 19.15 -4.65
C TYR A 19 4.61 20.39 -5.17
N GLN A 20 3.65 20.92 -4.41
CA GLN A 20 2.94 22.16 -4.71
C GLN A 20 3.65 23.41 -4.14
N GLY A 21 4.80 23.24 -3.47
CA GLY A 21 5.54 24.32 -2.84
C GLY A 21 4.96 24.81 -1.52
N ILE A 22 4.14 23.99 -0.85
CA ILE A 22 3.46 24.31 0.41
C ILE A 22 3.96 23.36 1.50
N ASP A 23 4.18 23.85 2.72
CA ASP A 23 4.45 23.01 3.90
C ASP A 23 3.19 22.73 4.73
N LEU A 24 3.28 21.77 5.66
CA LEU A 24 2.15 21.39 6.51
C LEU A 24 1.67 22.53 7.41
N GLU A 25 2.58 23.37 7.91
CA GLU A 25 2.23 24.50 8.78
C GLU A 25 1.36 25.50 8.02
N THR A 26 1.78 25.87 6.82
CA THR A 26 1.05 26.73 5.90
C THR A 26 -0.30 26.11 5.53
N TYR A 27 -0.37 24.80 5.28
CA TYR A 27 -1.62 24.09 5.03
C TYR A 27 -2.59 24.18 6.22
N TYR A 28 -2.12 24.01 7.45
CA TYR A 28 -2.95 24.16 8.64
C TYR A 28 -3.49 25.58 8.78
N GLN A 29 -2.67 26.60 8.50
CA GLN A 29 -3.11 28.00 8.51
C GLN A 29 -4.18 28.27 7.44
N TYR A 30 -3.96 27.86 6.19
CA TYR A 30 -4.92 28.04 5.10
C TYR A 30 -6.26 27.36 5.36
N THR A 31 -6.23 26.16 5.96
CA THR A 31 -7.43 25.37 6.24
C THR A 31 -8.06 25.68 7.60
N ASN A 32 -7.49 26.61 8.37
CA ASN A 32 -7.86 26.89 9.76
C ASN A 32 -7.96 25.60 10.61
N SER A 33 -7.00 24.71 10.40
CA SER A 33 -6.91 23.39 11.01
C SER A 33 -5.70 23.28 11.92
N THR A 34 -5.55 22.14 12.59
CA THR A 34 -4.37 21.79 13.40
C THR A 34 -3.92 20.38 13.03
N GLU A 35 -2.69 20.03 13.35
CA GLU A 35 -2.20 18.66 13.16
C GLU A 35 -3.12 17.64 13.84
N GLU A 36 -3.56 17.91 15.07
CA GLU A 36 -4.48 17.06 15.81
C GLU A 36 -5.80 16.84 15.07
N LYS A 37 -6.41 17.90 14.54
CA LYS A 37 -7.65 17.78 13.74
C LYS A 37 -7.42 16.97 12.48
N VAL A 38 -6.32 17.20 11.77
CA VAL A 38 -5.99 16.45 10.55
C VAL A 38 -5.76 14.97 10.86
N ARG A 39 -5.05 14.66 11.95
CA ARG A 39 -4.88 13.29 12.45
C ARG A 39 -6.22 12.64 12.80
N GLU A 40 -7.10 13.38 13.46
CA GLU A 40 -8.44 12.90 13.82
C GLU A 40 -9.28 12.57 12.57
N TYR A 41 -9.26 13.42 11.55
CA TYR A 41 -9.89 13.14 10.25
C TYR A 41 -9.31 11.91 9.57
N MET A 42 -8.00 11.65 9.71
CA MET A 42 -7.34 10.48 9.13
C MET A 42 -7.59 9.19 9.94
N LYS A 43 -8.00 9.29 11.20
CA LYS A 43 -8.10 8.16 12.14
C LYS A 43 -9.05 7.07 11.68
N GLU A 44 -10.22 7.44 11.15
CA GLU A 44 -11.20 6.47 10.68
C GLU A 44 -10.66 5.68 9.49
N ALA A 45 -10.12 6.38 8.49
CA ALA A 45 -9.53 5.77 7.31
C ALA A 45 -8.33 4.87 7.66
N ALA A 46 -7.42 5.35 8.53
CA ALA A 46 -6.28 4.59 9.02
C ALA A 46 -6.73 3.32 9.78
N THR A 47 -7.75 3.44 10.62
CA THR A 47 -8.33 2.30 11.35
C THR A 47 -8.89 1.26 10.39
N LYS A 48 -9.61 1.70 9.35
CA LYS A 48 -10.16 0.80 8.34
C LYS A 48 -9.06 0.07 7.57
N ARG A 49 -8.02 0.78 7.13
CA ARG A 49 -6.86 0.19 6.43
C ARG A 49 -6.15 -0.85 7.28
N VAL A 50 -5.78 -0.50 8.52
CA VAL A 50 -5.10 -1.43 9.43
C VAL A 50 -5.95 -2.67 9.70
N LYS A 51 -7.27 -2.53 9.84
CA LYS A 51 -8.16 -3.68 9.99
C LYS A 51 -8.16 -4.55 8.73
N THR A 52 -8.28 -3.96 7.55
CA THR A 52 -8.21 -4.68 6.28
C THR A 52 -6.89 -5.45 6.15
N ASP A 53 -5.75 -4.81 6.40
CA ASP A 53 -4.43 -5.45 6.31
C ASP A 53 -4.30 -6.62 7.28
N LEU A 54 -4.82 -6.47 8.50
CA LEU A 54 -4.85 -7.55 9.49
C LEU A 54 -5.75 -8.71 9.03
N VAL A 55 -6.93 -8.43 8.48
CA VAL A 55 -7.81 -9.48 7.95
C VAL A 55 -7.14 -10.21 6.79
N LEU A 56 -6.54 -9.49 5.84
CA LEU A 56 -5.84 -10.11 4.71
C LEU A 56 -4.68 -10.98 5.18
N ALA A 57 -3.88 -10.48 6.13
CA ALA A 57 -2.76 -11.23 6.69
C ALA A 57 -3.20 -12.51 7.42
N GLU A 58 -4.30 -12.46 8.18
CA GLU A 58 -4.82 -13.65 8.87
C GLU A 58 -5.43 -14.66 7.90
N VAL A 59 -6.12 -14.21 6.84
CA VAL A 59 -6.60 -15.12 5.79
C VAL A 59 -5.44 -15.78 5.05
N ALA A 60 -4.39 -15.02 4.70
CA ALA A 60 -3.19 -15.57 4.09
C ALA A 60 -2.57 -16.69 4.94
N LYS A 61 -2.49 -16.49 6.25
CA LYS A 61 -1.95 -17.50 7.19
C LYS A 61 -2.87 -18.72 7.31
N ALA A 62 -4.18 -18.50 7.45
CA ALA A 62 -5.15 -19.57 7.61
C ALA A 62 -5.16 -20.52 6.38
N GLU A 63 -5.08 -19.93 5.19
CA GLU A 63 -5.08 -20.62 3.91
C GLU A 63 -3.68 -21.03 3.43
N LYS A 64 -2.64 -20.71 4.22
CA LYS A 64 -1.23 -20.99 3.94
C LYS A 64 -0.79 -20.50 2.55
N LEU A 65 -1.23 -19.30 2.19
CA LEU A 65 -0.86 -18.66 0.95
C LEU A 65 0.59 -18.19 1.01
N GLU A 66 1.40 -18.70 0.08
CA GLU A 66 2.79 -18.30 -0.10
C GLU A 66 2.98 -17.70 -1.49
N ALA A 67 3.86 -16.70 -1.60
CA ALA A 67 4.32 -16.20 -2.88
C ALA A 67 5.47 -17.08 -3.38
N THR A 68 5.34 -17.58 -4.60
CA THR A 68 6.41 -18.28 -5.30
C THR A 68 7.39 -17.28 -5.93
N ASP A 69 8.62 -17.72 -6.19
CA ASP A 69 9.64 -16.87 -6.83
C ASP A 69 9.19 -16.40 -8.23
N GLU A 70 8.43 -17.23 -8.96
CA GLU A 70 7.85 -16.88 -10.25
C GLU A 70 6.82 -15.76 -10.12
N GLU A 71 5.88 -15.86 -9.19
CA GLU A 71 4.86 -14.82 -8.93
C GLU A 71 5.51 -13.49 -8.48
N ILE A 72 6.56 -13.56 -7.65
CA ILE A 72 7.33 -12.38 -7.23
C ILE A 72 8.00 -11.72 -8.43
N MET A 73 8.60 -12.52 -9.32
CA MET A 73 9.27 -12.01 -10.52
C MET A 73 8.28 -11.40 -11.50
N ASP A 74 7.10 -12.00 -11.68
CA ASP A 74 6.04 -11.45 -12.53
C ASP A 74 5.51 -10.13 -11.97
N ARG A 75 5.29 -10.06 -10.65
CA ARG A 75 4.92 -8.81 -9.98
C ARG A 75 6.00 -7.73 -10.15
N ALA A 76 7.27 -8.10 -10.05
CA ALA A 76 8.38 -7.18 -10.27
C ALA A 76 8.41 -6.66 -11.72
N LYS A 77 8.08 -7.50 -12.70
CA LYS A 77 7.94 -7.09 -14.11
C LYS A 77 6.78 -6.12 -14.31
N GLU A 78 5.65 -6.34 -13.65
CA GLU A 78 4.52 -5.40 -13.69
C GLU A 78 4.88 -4.04 -13.12
N MET A 79 5.56 -4.01 -11.97
CA MET A 79 6.05 -2.77 -11.38
C MET A 79 7.09 -2.08 -12.28
N ALA A 80 8.01 -2.85 -12.88
CA ALA A 80 9.03 -2.32 -13.78
C ALA A 80 8.42 -1.58 -14.99
N LYS A 81 7.27 -2.03 -15.52
CA LYS A 81 6.56 -1.36 -16.62
C LYS A 81 6.19 0.09 -16.29
N GLN A 82 5.95 0.41 -15.02
CA GLN A 82 5.59 1.77 -14.57
C GLN A 82 6.79 2.75 -14.67
N TYR A 83 8.02 2.23 -14.66
CA TYR A 83 9.26 3.01 -14.79
C TYR A 83 9.74 3.14 -16.25
N GLY A 84 9.09 2.47 -17.20
CA GLY A 84 9.40 2.48 -18.63
C GLY A 84 9.76 1.11 -19.21
N SER A 85 9.68 0.97 -20.53
CA SER A 85 9.78 -0.33 -21.23
C SER A 85 11.19 -0.73 -21.68
N GLY A 86 12.22 0.09 -21.43
CA GLY A 86 13.55 -0.06 -22.05
C GLY A 86 14.44 -1.17 -21.49
N GLU A 87 14.43 -1.39 -20.17
CA GLU A 87 15.25 -2.42 -19.50
C GLU A 87 14.42 -3.27 -18.53
N LEU A 88 13.20 -3.64 -18.93
CA LEU A 88 12.19 -4.25 -18.05
C LEU A 88 12.72 -5.45 -17.25
N GLU A 89 13.42 -6.41 -17.89
CA GLU A 89 14.02 -7.56 -17.20
C GLU A 89 15.01 -7.16 -16.09
N LYS A 90 15.87 -6.18 -16.36
CA LYS A 90 16.92 -5.73 -15.44
C LYS A 90 16.32 -4.91 -14.30
N THR A 91 15.36 -4.04 -14.62
CA THR A 91 14.60 -3.28 -13.63
C THR A 91 13.79 -4.21 -12.72
N ALA A 92 13.11 -5.20 -13.29
CA ALA A 92 12.36 -6.20 -12.53
C ALA A 92 13.28 -6.98 -11.58
N LYS A 93 14.45 -7.42 -12.07
CA LYS A 93 15.42 -8.12 -11.21
C LYS A 93 15.92 -7.25 -10.06
N LEU A 94 16.24 -5.98 -10.33
CA LEU A 94 16.68 -5.04 -9.30
C LEU A 94 15.57 -4.78 -8.28
N LEU A 95 14.30 -4.69 -8.71
CA LEU A 95 13.14 -4.59 -7.82
C LEU A 95 12.96 -5.86 -6.98
N ALA A 96 13.07 -7.04 -7.59
CA ALA A 96 12.98 -8.33 -6.90
C ALA A 96 14.06 -8.48 -5.82
N ASP A 97 15.28 -8.01 -6.08
CA ASP A 97 16.39 -8.06 -5.12
C ASP A 97 16.25 -7.00 -4.02
N SER A 98 15.87 -5.77 -4.37
CA SER A 98 15.81 -4.64 -3.41
C SER A 98 14.53 -4.58 -2.59
N GLN A 99 13.41 -5.06 -3.13
CA GLN A 99 12.07 -4.93 -2.56
C GLN A 99 11.36 -6.29 -2.43
N ASN A 100 12.11 -7.38 -2.29
CA ASN A 100 11.57 -8.74 -2.21
C ASN A 100 10.41 -8.87 -1.19
N ALA A 101 10.59 -8.31 0.01
CA ALA A 101 9.58 -8.40 1.07
C ALA A 101 8.28 -7.67 0.71
N LEU A 102 8.37 -6.53 0.03
CA LEU A 102 7.22 -5.76 -0.47
C LEU A 102 6.50 -6.53 -1.57
N LEU A 103 7.24 -7.04 -2.57
CA LEU A 103 6.69 -7.83 -3.67
C LEU A 103 6.01 -9.10 -3.17
N LYS A 104 6.62 -9.78 -2.21
CA LYS A 104 6.03 -10.96 -1.55
C LYS A 104 4.72 -10.62 -0.86
N ALA A 105 4.67 -9.52 -0.12
CA ALA A 105 3.44 -9.07 0.54
C ALA A 105 2.34 -8.73 -0.47
N ASP A 106 2.68 -8.02 -1.56
CA ASP A 106 1.77 -7.70 -2.65
C ASP A 106 1.16 -8.96 -3.28
N VAL A 107 2.00 -9.94 -3.65
CA VAL A 107 1.55 -11.21 -4.25
C VAL A 107 0.63 -11.95 -3.30
N ILE A 108 0.97 -12.04 -2.01
CA ILE A 108 0.12 -12.71 -1.02
C ILE A 108 -1.23 -11.99 -0.89
N ASN A 109 -1.22 -10.66 -0.82
CA ASN A 109 -2.44 -9.87 -0.71
C ASN A 109 -3.35 -10.05 -1.94
N GLU A 110 -2.79 -10.02 -3.16
CA GLU A 110 -3.55 -10.28 -4.38
C GLU A 110 -4.18 -11.69 -4.39
N LYS A 111 -3.44 -12.70 -3.92
CA LYS A 111 -3.95 -14.07 -3.78
C LYS A 111 -5.09 -14.16 -2.77
N VAL A 112 -4.97 -13.48 -1.62
CA VAL A 112 -6.03 -13.42 -0.61
C VAL A 112 -7.27 -12.74 -1.17
N VAL A 113 -7.12 -11.59 -1.81
CA VAL A 113 -8.25 -10.85 -2.40
C VAL A 113 -8.95 -11.71 -3.45
N LYS A 114 -8.18 -12.36 -4.33
CA LYS A 114 -8.73 -13.28 -5.32
C LYS A 114 -9.51 -14.42 -4.68
N LEU A 115 -8.96 -15.06 -3.64
CA LEU A 115 -9.65 -16.10 -2.90
C LEU A 115 -10.96 -15.61 -2.29
N ILE A 116 -10.98 -14.42 -1.68
CA ILE A 116 -12.18 -13.83 -1.09
C ILE A 116 -13.23 -13.57 -2.17
N VAL A 117 -12.83 -13.00 -3.32
CA VAL A 117 -13.73 -12.73 -4.46
C VAL A 117 -14.32 -14.02 -5.01
N ASP A 118 -13.47 -15.02 -5.29
CA ASP A 118 -13.87 -16.32 -5.85
C ASP A 118 -14.85 -17.09 -4.93
N ASN A 119 -14.80 -16.84 -3.63
CA ASN A 119 -15.70 -17.45 -2.62
C ASN A 119 -16.83 -16.52 -2.17
N SER A 120 -16.90 -15.30 -2.70
CA SER A 120 -17.96 -14.36 -2.38
C SER A 120 -19.24 -14.69 -3.13
N LYS A 121 -20.39 -14.44 -2.50
CA LYS A 121 -21.67 -14.49 -3.21
C LYS A 121 -21.85 -13.17 -3.93
N GLU A 122 -21.81 -13.19 -5.25
CA GLU A 122 -22.21 -12.04 -6.05
C GLU A 122 -23.70 -11.76 -5.80
N ILE A 123 -24.00 -10.50 -5.49
CA ILE A 123 -25.36 -10.00 -5.41
C ILE A 123 -25.57 -9.22 -6.71
N GLU A 124 -26.32 -9.79 -7.65
CA GLU A 124 -26.84 -9.09 -8.84
C GLU A 124 -27.93 -8.07 -8.47
#